data_AF-A0A5J4SG53-F1
#
_entry.id   AF-A0A5J4SG53-F1
#
_cell.length_a   1.000
_cell.length_b   1.000
_cell.length_c   1.000
_cell.angle_alpha   90.00
_cell.angle_beta   90.00
_cell.angle_gamma   90.00
#
_symmetry.space_group_name_H-M   'P 1'
#
loop_
_entity.id
_entity.type
_entity.pdbx_description
1 polymer ?
#
loop_
_entity_poly.entity_id
_entity_poly.type
_entity_poly.pdbx_seq_one_letter_code
_entity_poly.pdbx_strand_id
1 'polypeptide(L)'
;MNSPIANYRGKLYNLPFNMNTFYALWGAKTPKEAQLRIEEQRKEAGIAEPKNLEEQAISLIGKDIYEILIKGYTEKQWGRKATELPPFIIKRLPVRFTFDNNYFNDTYQGIPIGGYNKLIEGLLDGIETKVNADFFDDRAYWENIAEKIVFTGKIDEFYNYRFGKLEYRTLHFEEEILNCENYQGNAVVNYTDAEVPYTRIVEHKHFEFGTQEKTVITKEYPSEWNEGSEPYYPVNDERNNSLYQKYKLLAGREENVIFGGRLGEYKYYDMDKIVEKILEYKL
;
A
#
# COMPACT_ATOMS: atom_id res chain seq x y z
N MET A 1 9.34 -6.51 -14.49
CA MET A 1 8.81 -7.29 -13.35
C MET A 1 9.31 -6.63 -12.08
N ASN A 2 8.42 -6.33 -11.13
CA ASN A 2 8.83 -5.60 -9.93
C ASN A 2 9.52 -6.54 -8.95
N SER A 3 10.75 -6.20 -8.56
CA SER A 3 11.59 -7.00 -7.65
C SER A 3 12.23 -6.07 -6.62
N PRO A 4 11.43 -5.51 -5.70
CA PRO A 4 11.92 -4.59 -4.70
C PRO A 4 12.93 -5.29 -3.79
N ILE A 5 13.80 -4.49 -3.19
CA ILE A 5 14.75 -4.95 -2.18
C ILE A 5 14.55 -4.16 -0.88
N ALA A 6 15.05 -4.71 0.22
CA ALA A 6 15.08 -4.05 1.52
C ALA A 6 16.53 -3.73 1.91
N ASN A 7 16.74 -2.56 2.51
CA ASN A 7 17.96 -2.12 3.13
C ASN A 7 17.75 -2.02 4.65
N TYR A 8 18.47 -2.86 5.39
CA TYR A 8 18.54 -2.78 6.85
C TYR A 8 19.99 -2.51 7.24
N ARG A 9 20.28 -1.30 7.75
CA ARG A 9 21.62 -0.89 8.20
C ARG A 9 22.73 -1.11 7.15
N GLY A 10 22.43 -0.85 5.89
CA GLY A 10 23.35 -1.01 4.76
C GLY A 10 23.40 -2.43 4.19
N LYS A 11 22.74 -3.42 4.80
CA LYS A 11 22.63 -4.77 4.26
C LYS A 11 21.38 -4.92 3.41
N LEU A 12 21.56 -5.45 2.20
CA LEU A 12 20.48 -5.62 1.22
C LEU A 12 19.88 -7.02 1.28
N TYR A 13 18.56 -7.08 1.11
CA TYR A 13 17.77 -8.30 1.10
C TYR A 13 16.75 -8.26 -0.03
N ASN A 14 16.55 -9.37 -0.74
CA ASN A 14 15.49 -9.45 -1.73
C ASN A 14 14.12 -9.59 -1.08
N LEU A 15 13.12 -8.98 -1.72
CA LEU A 15 11.71 -9.17 -1.42
C LEU A 15 11.01 -9.81 -2.64
N PRO A 16 9.92 -10.57 -2.44
CA PRO A 16 9.33 -10.94 -1.14
C PRO A 16 10.21 -11.98 -0.43
N PHE A 17 9.80 -12.48 0.74
CA PHE A 17 10.60 -13.45 1.49
C PHE A 17 10.76 -14.74 0.70
N ASN A 18 11.96 -14.98 0.19
CA ASN A 18 12.27 -16.12 -0.65
C ASN A 18 13.66 -16.69 -0.35
N MET A 19 14.12 -17.70 -1.09
CA MET A 19 15.43 -18.31 -0.85
C MET A 19 16.60 -17.32 -0.92
N ASN A 20 16.52 -16.26 -1.74
CA ASN A 20 17.51 -15.17 -1.73
C ASN A 20 17.56 -14.46 -0.37
N THR A 21 16.39 -14.17 0.22
CA THR A 21 16.27 -13.57 1.56
C THR A 21 16.88 -14.49 2.63
N PHE A 22 16.52 -15.78 2.60
CA PHE A 22 16.99 -16.76 3.59
C PHE A 22 18.49 -17.03 3.48
N TYR A 23 19.03 -17.03 2.26
CA TYR A 23 20.46 -17.10 2.03
C TYR A 23 21.18 -15.88 2.60
N ALA A 24 20.70 -14.67 2.35
CA ALA A 24 21.29 -13.44 2.89
C ALA A 24 21.21 -13.35 4.43
N LEU A 25 20.17 -13.92 5.04
CA LEU A 25 20.00 -13.94 6.50
C LEU A 25 20.83 -15.02 7.18
N TRP A 26 20.72 -16.26 6.73
CA TRP A 26 21.21 -17.45 7.45
C TRP A 26 22.23 -18.28 6.69
N GLY A 27 22.52 -17.94 5.43
CA GLY A 27 23.32 -18.77 4.53
C GLY A 27 22.62 -20.05 4.08
N ALA A 28 21.30 -20.16 4.28
CA ALA A 28 20.51 -21.32 3.87
C ALA A 28 20.51 -21.46 2.34
N LYS A 29 20.97 -22.61 1.84
CA LYS A 29 21.10 -22.92 0.41
C LYS A 29 19.96 -23.79 -0.09
N THR A 30 19.29 -24.51 0.81
CA THR A 30 18.17 -25.38 0.46
C THR A 30 16.87 -24.95 1.13
N PRO A 31 15.70 -25.20 0.49
CA PRO A 31 14.39 -25.04 1.11
C PRO A 31 14.27 -25.64 2.50
N LYS A 32 14.85 -26.83 2.69
CA LYS A 32 14.78 -27.56 3.97
C LYS A 32 15.54 -26.84 5.07
N GLU A 33 16.72 -26.30 4.78
CA GLU A 33 17.49 -25.49 5.74
C GLU A 33 16.72 -24.23 6.16
N ALA A 34 16.14 -23.51 5.19
CA ALA A 34 15.36 -22.32 5.47
C ALA A 34 14.10 -22.63 6.32
N GLN A 35 13.39 -23.71 5.98
CA GLN A 35 12.23 -24.18 6.75
C GLN A 35 12.61 -24.53 8.19
N LEU A 36 13.72 -25.24 8.39
CA LEU A 36 14.20 -25.60 9.73
C LEU A 36 14.49 -24.35 10.57
N ARG A 37 15.14 -23.32 10.00
CA ARG A 37 15.39 -22.05 10.70
C ARG A 37 14.11 -21.34 11.11
N ILE A 38 13.13 -21.27 10.20
CA ILE A 38 11.83 -20.65 10.49
C ILE A 38 11.10 -21.45 11.58
N GLU A 39 11.08 -22.79 11.48
CA GLU A 39 10.44 -23.66 12.47
C GLU A 39 11.09 -23.58 13.85
N GLU A 40 12.42 -23.50 13.94
CA GLU A 40 13.17 -23.28 15.17
C GLU A 40 12.69 -21.99 15.87
N GLN A 41 12.67 -20.87 15.14
CA GLN A 41 12.25 -19.58 15.70
C GLN A 41 10.77 -19.54 16.07
N ARG A 42 9.91 -20.21 15.30
CA ARG A 42 8.47 -20.33 15.63
C ARG A 42 8.24 -21.13 16.92
N LYS A 43 8.99 -22.23 17.10
CA LYS A 43 8.92 -23.04 18.33
C LYS A 43 9.41 -22.26 19.54
N GLU A 44 10.51 -21.52 19.39
CA GLU A 44 11.05 -20.65 20.44
C GLU A 44 10.05 -19.56 20.83
N ALA A 45 9.36 -18.96 19.86
CA ALA A 45 8.36 -17.93 20.11
C ALA A 45 7.12 -18.47 20.84
N GLY A 46 6.73 -19.73 20.62
CA GLY A 46 5.61 -20.37 21.33
C GLY A 46 4.24 -19.73 21.10
N ILE A 47 4.06 -18.98 20.01
CA ILE A 47 2.83 -18.24 19.71
C ILE A 47 1.81 -19.18 19.04
N ALA A 48 0.76 -19.54 19.78
CA ALA A 48 -0.34 -20.37 19.26
C ALA A 48 -1.42 -19.53 18.55
N GLU A 49 -1.84 -18.42 19.16
CA GLU A 49 -2.89 -17.53 18.65
C GLU A 49 -2.39 -16.08 18.64
N PRO A 50 -1.96 -15.57 17.47
CA PRO A 50 -1.40 -14.22 17.38
C PRO A 50 -2.48 -13.14 17.57
N LYS A 51 -2.23 -12.20 18.47
CA LYS A 51 -3.16 -11.11 18.85
C LYS A 51 -2.87 -9.78 18.18
N ASN A 52 -1.67 -9.61 17.64
CA ASN A 52 -1.18 -8.39 17.02
C ASN A 52 -0.27 -8.71 15.82
N LEU A 53 0.19 -7.67 15.12
CA LEU A 53 1.03 -7.80 13.94
C LEU A 53 2.38 -8.44 14.26
N GLU A 54 3.03 -8.08 15.37
CA GLU A 54 4.31 -8.67 15.80
C GLU A 54 4.18 -10.19 15.95
N GLU A 55 3.20 -10.64 16.74
CA GLU A 55 2.96 -12.07 16.97
C GLU A 55 2.57 -12.80 15.69
N GLN A 56 1.77 -12.18 14.83
CA GLN A 56 1.39 -12.75 13.53
C GLN A 56 2.59 -12.89 12.60
N ALA A 57 3.49 -11.90 12.58
CA ALA A 57 4.69 -11.95 11.76
C ALA A 57 5.62 -13.06 12.28
N ILE A 58 5.98 -13.03 13.56
CA ILE A 58 6.90 -14.00 14.16
C ILE A 58 6.38 -15.43 14.00
N SER A 59 5.07 -15.66 14.19
CA SER A 59 4.46 -16.98 14.01
C SER A 59 4.47 -17.49 12.57
N LEU A 60 4.63 -16.62 11.56
CA LEU A 60 4.70 -16.99 10.14
C LEU A 60 6.14 -17.18 9.65
N ILE A 61 7.04 -16.26 9.98
CA ILE A 61 8.36 -16.10 9.32
C ILE A 61 9.54 -16.14 10.30
N GLY A 62 9.29 -16.27 11.60
CA GLY A 62 10.34 -16.21 12.61
C GLY A 62 10.72 -14.79 13.02
N LYS A 63 11.48 -14.71 14.12
CA LYS A 63 11.88 -13.48 14.79
C LYS A 63 12.89 -12.67 13.98
N ASP A 64 13.87 -13.30 13.34
CA ASP A 64 14.92 -12.57 12.61
C ASP A 64 14.34 -11.77 11.44
N ILE A 65 13.50 -12.41 10.63
CA ILE A 65 12.84 -11.75 9.49
C ILE A 65 11.95 -10.62 10.00
N TYR A 66 11.23 -10.85 11.10
CA TYR A 66 10.38 -9.82 11.70
C TYR A 66 11.22 -8.60 12.14
N GLU A 67 12.28 -8.80 12.91
CA GLU A 67 13.11 -7.71 13.44
C GLU A 67 13.83 -6.92 12.34
N ILE A 68 14.35 -7.62 11.32
CA ILE A 68 15.18 -7.02 10.27
C ILE A 68 14.33 -6.39 9.17
N LEU A 69 13.26 -7.04 8.74
CA LEU A 69 12.55 -6.68 7.50
C LEU A 69 11.14 -6.13 7.73
N ILE A 70 10.58 -6.26 8.94
CA ILE A 70 9.16 -5.91 9.17
C ILE A 70 8.99 -4.85 10.23
N LYS A 71 9.59 -5.02 11.41
CA LYS A 71 9.31 -4.20 12.60
C LYS A 71 9.48 -2.71 12.32
N GLY A 72 10.69 -2.28 12.01
CA GLY A 72 10.98 -0.85 11.80
C GLY A 72 10.21 -0.26 10.62
N TYR A 73 10.07 -1.01 9.51
CA TYR A 73 9.26 -0.58 8.37
C TYR A 73 7.79 -0.35 8.75
N THR A 74 7.20 -1.30 9.46
CA THR A 74 5.79 -1.27 9.88
C THR A 74 5.54 -0.13 10.85
N GLU A 75 6.39 0.02 11.86
CA GLU A 75 6.23 1.06 12.89
C GLU A 75 6.38 2.46 12.29
N LYS A 76 7.27 2.66 11.32
CA LYS A 76 7.32 3.90 10.53
C LYS A 76 6.05 4.12 9.71
N GLN A 77 5.66 3.13 8.91
CA GLN A 77 4.51 3.22 8.02
C GLN A 77 3.23 3.60 8.76
N TRP A 78 3.01 3.02 9.95
CA TRP A 78 1.80 3.18 10.73
C TRP A 78 1.91 4.17 11.89
N GLY A 79 3.11 4.61 12.25
CA GLY A 79 3.34 5.49 13.41
C GLY A 79 2.96 4.88 14.75
N ARG A 80 2.86 3.54 14.83
CA ARG A 80 2.38 2.77 15.98
C ARG A 80 3.20 1.52 16.16
N LYS A 81 3.30 1.03 17.39
CA LYS A 81 4.05 -0.20 17.69
C LYS A 81 3.40 -1.40 17.01
N ALA A 82 4.20 -2.34 16.53
CA ALA A 82 3.69 -3.57 15.91
C ALA A 82 2.80 -4.40 16.85
N THR A 83 3.00 -4.26 18.17
CA THR A 83 2.19 -4.89 19.22
C THR A 83 0.79 -4.29 19.37
N GLU A 84 0.56 -3.08 18.85
CA GLU A 84 -0.72 -2.36 18.90
C GLU A 84 -1.49 -2.44 17.58
N LEU A 85 -0.86 -3.01 16.54
CA LEU A 85 -1.44 -3.16 15.22
C LEU A 85 -2.17 -4.49 15.09
N PRO A 86 -3.34 -4.53 14.41
CA PRO A 86 -4.09 -5.75 14.26
C PRO A 86 -3.35 -6.79 13.40
N PRO A 87 -3.49 -8.09 13.69
CA PRO A 87 -2.72 -9.15 13.05
C PRO A 87 -3.00 -9.26 11.54
N PHE A 88 -4.17 -8.84 11.07
CA PHE A 88 -4.54 -9.00 9.67
C PHE A 88 -3.81 -8.09 8.69
N ILE A 89 -3.11 -7.05 9.16
CA ILE A 89 -2.30 -6.17 8.31
C ILE A 89 -1.24 -6.97 7.53
N ILE A 90 -0.71 -8.05 8.12
CA ILE A 90 0.41 -8.81 7.55
C ILE A 90 0.04 -10.20 7.02
N LYS A 91 -1.26 -10.52 6.90
CA LYS A 91 -1.74 -11.86 6.48
C LYS A 91 -1.32 -12.29 5.07
N ARG A 92 -0.75 -11.40 4.25
CA ARG A 92 -0.53 -11.62 2.81
C ARG A 92 0.93 -11.67 2.37
N LEU A 93 1.92 -11.60 3.28
CA LEU A 93 3.32 -11.62 2.84
C LEU A 93 3.67 -13.00 2.26
N PRO A 94 4.03 -13.10 0.97
CA PRO A 94 4.38 -14.37 0.37
C PRO A 94 5.72 -14.85 0.93
N VAL A 95 5.73 -16.08 1.44
CA VAL A 95 6.92 -16.80 1.88
C VAL A 95 7.17 -17.93 0.88
N ARG A 96 8.25 -17.83 0.11
CA ARG A 96 8.56 -18.77 -0.97
C ARG A 96 9.82 -19.56 -0.66
N PHE A 97 9.75 -20.88 -0.80
CA PHE A 97 10.93 -21.74 -0.71
C PHE A 97 11.55 -22.01 -2.09
N THR A 98 11.60 -20.97 -2.92
CA THR A 98 12.22 -20.94 -4.24
C THR A 98 13.05 -19.65 -4.39
N PHE A 99 13.97 -19.61 -5.34
CA PHE A 99 14.73 -18.41 -5.68
C PHE A 99 13.91 -17.57 -6.67
N ASP A 100 13.01 -16.76 -6.14
CA ASP A 100 12.08 -15.95 -6.94
C ASP A 100 11.80 -14.60 -6.27
N ASN A 101 12.26 -13.53 -6.92
CA ASN A 101 12.14 -12.15 -6.46
C ASN A 101 10.93 -11.42 -7.06
N ASN A 102 10.01 -12.12 -7.73
CA ASN A 102 8.80 -11.49 -8.24
C ASN A 102 7.93 -11.04 -7.06
N TYR A 103 7.63 -9.75 -6.91
CA TYR A 103 6.87 -9.29 -5.75
C TYR A 103 5.44 -9.84 -5.68
N PHE A 104 4.83 -10.08 -6.84
CA PHE A 104 3.45 -10.52 -6.97
C PHE A 104 3.38 -11.95 -7.53
N ASN A 105 2.30 -12.67 -7.19
CA ASN A 105 2.01 -14.00 -7.76
C ASN A 105 1.07 -13.93 -8.96
N ASP A 106 0.60 -12.74 -9.33
CA ASP A 106 -0.37 -12.54 -10.39
C ASP A 106 0.19 -12.93 -11.76
N THR A 107 -0.67 -13.54 -12.58
CA THR A 107 -0.33 -14.03 -13.94
C THR A 107 0.11 -12.89 -14.86
N TYR A 108 -0.53 -11.72 -14.75
CA TYR A 108 -0.25 -10.55 -15.58
C TYR A 108 0.30 -9.44 -14.71
N GLN A 109 1.49 -8.95 -15.08
CA GLN A 109 2.18 -7.87 -14.37
C GLN A 109 2.83 -6.95 -15.39
N GLY A 110 2.69 -5.64 -15.20
CA GLY A 110 3.26 -4.66 -16.10
C GLY A 110 3.00 -3.24 -15.64
N ILE A 111 3.69 -2.31 -16.30
CA ILE A 111 3.47 -0.87 -16.19
C ILE A 111 3.02 -0.40 -17.59
N PRO A 112 2.02 0.50 -17.70
CA PRO A 112 1.63 1.05 -18.98
C PRO A 112 2.79 1.78 -19.67
N ILE A 113 3.06 1.44 -20.93
CA ILE A 113 4.08 2.12 -21.74
C ILE A 113 3.63 3.57 -21.97
N GLY A 114 4.48 4.53 -21.61
CA GLY A 114 4.17 5.96 -21.59
C GLY A 114 3.42 6.43 -20.33
N GLY A 115 3.29 5.57 -19.31
CA GLY A 115 2.74 5.92 -18.00
C GLY A 115 1.22 5.84 -17.87
N TYR A 116 0.74 5.96 -16.64
CA TYR A 116 -0.69 5.83 -16.32
C TYR A 116 -1.54 6.97 -16.88
N ASN A 117 -0.99 8.16 -17.12
CA ASN A 117 -1.75 9.28 -17.71
C ASN A 117 -2.28 8.90 -19.09
N LYS A 118 -1.48 8.25 -19.93
CA LYS A 118 -1.90 7.80 -21.26
C LYS A 118 -3.03 6.77 -21.20
N LEU A 119 -3.03 5.90 -20.19
CA LEU A 119 -4.12 4.96 -19.94
C LEU A 119 -5.40 5.71 -19.56
N ILE A 120 -5.31 6.65 -18.62
CA ILE A 120 -6.47 7.43 -18.16
C ILE A 120 -7.02 8.32 -19.27
N GLU A 121 -6.17 8.98 -20.05
CA GLU A 121 -6.57 9.76 -21.23
C GLU A 121 -7.36 8.91 -22.23
N GLY A 122 -6.91 7.67 -22.50
CA GLY A 122 -7.64 6.75 -23.37
C GLY A 122 -8.99 6.29 -22.79
N LEU A 123 -9.10 6.13 -21.47
CA LEU A 123 -10.36 5.77 -20.80
C LEU A 123 -11.36 6.94 -20.77
N LEU A 124 -10.87 8.19 -20.81
CA LEU A 124 -11.68 9.40 -20.75
C LEU A 124 -11.90 10.04 -22.13
N ASP A 125 -11.45 9.41 -23.21
CA ASP A 125 -11.61 9.93 -24.57
C ASP A 125 -13.11 10.08 -24.91
N GLY A 126 -13.47 11.26 -25.43
CA GLY A 126 -14.87 11.62 -25.72
C GLY A 126 -15.75 11.91 -24.50
N ILE A 127 -15.21 11.92 -23.27
CA ILE A 127 -15.94 12.23 -22.03
C ILE A 127 -15.61 13.66 -21.58
N GLU A 128 -16.63 14.47 -21.24
CA GLU A 128 -16.41 15.79 -20.64
C GLU A 128 -15.71 15.63 -19.28
N THR A 129 -14.57 16.29 -19.11
CA THR A 129 -13.79 16.25 -17.87
C THR A 129 -13.56 17.66 -17.34
N LYS A 130 -13.70 17.83 -16.03
CA LYS A 130 -13.41 19.08 -15.32
C LYS A 130 -12.39 18.79 -14.22
N VAL A 131 -11.32 19.59 -14.20
CA VAL A 131 -10.25 19.53 -13.19
C VAL A 131 -10.29 20.81 -12.34
N ASN A 132 -9.64 20.78 -11.17
CA ASN A 132 -9.72 21.87 -10.19
C ASN A 132 -11.17 22.24 -9.82
N ALA A 133 -12.05 21.23 -9.74
CA ALA A 133 -13.46 21.38 -9.41
C ALA A 133 -13.78 20.45 -8.24
N ASP A 134 -14.01 21.02 -7.06
CA ASP A 134 -14.49 20.27 -5.91
C ASP A 134 -16.02 20.08 -6.01
N PHE A 135 -16.50 18.86 -5.81
CA PHE A 135 -17.93 18.55 -5.78
C PHE A 135 -18.66 19.33 -4.69
N PHE A 136 -18.00 19.59 -3.56
CA PHE A 136 -18.62 20.24 -2.41
C PHE A 136 -18.71 21.76 -2.52
N ASP A 137 -17.87 22.39 -3.36
CA ASP A 137 -17.92 23.84 -3.60
C ASP A 137 -19.24 24.29 -4.26
N ASP A 138 -19.82 23.44 -5.13
CA ASP A 138 -21.12 23.69 -5.76
C ASP A 138 -21.96 22.40 -5.90
N ARG A 139 -22.14 21.71 -4.78
CA ARG A 139 -22.86 20.43 -4.72
C ARG A 139 -24.26 20.50 -5.34
N ALA A 140 -24.98 21.59 -5.09
CA ALA A 140 -26.34 21.77 -5.60
C ALA A 140 -26.35 21.82 -7.13
N TYR A 141 -25.40 22.50 -7.78
CA TYR A 141 -25.30 22.48 -9.23
C TYR A 141 -25.06 21.06 -9.76
N TRP A 142 -24.08 20.35 -9.21
CA TRP A 142 -23.73 19.00 -9.67
C TRP A 142 -24.89 18.01 -9.49
N GLU A 143 -25.61 18.08 -8.37
CA GLU A 143 -26.79 17.24 -8.10
C GLU A 143 -27.97 17.54 -9.04
N ASN A 144 -28.06 18.75 -9.61
CA ASN A 144 -29.15 19.12 -10.53
C ASN A 144 -28.86 18.78 -12.00
N ILE A 145 -27.60 18.58 -12.39
CA ILE A 145 -27.25 18.28 -13.79
C ILE A 145 -27.11 16.77 -14.08
N ALA A 146 -27.24 15.92 -13.06
CA ALA A 146 -27.05 14.48 -13.17
C ALA A 146 -28.22 13.71 -12.55
N GLU A 147 -28.71 12.70 -13.27
CA GLU A 147 -29.75 11.78 -12.75
C GLU A 147 -29.18 10.79 -11.72
N LYS A 148 -27.91 10.43 -11.87
CA LYS A 148 -27.14 9.56 -10.98
C LYS A 148 -25.74 10.12 -10.77
N ILE A 149 -25.24 9.98 -9.55
CA ILE A 149 -23.90 10.42 -9.15
C ILE A 149 -23.09 9.20 -8.75
N VAL A 150 -21.89 9.05 -9.31
CA VAL A 150 -20.88 8.10 -8.81
C VAL A 150 -19.88 8.89 -7.98
N PHE A 151 -19.93 8.72 -6.66
CA PHE A 151 -19.06 9.42 -5.72
C PHE A 151 -17.91 8.51 -5.26
N THR A 152 -16.68 8.90 -5.58
CA THR A 152 -15.45 8.15 -5.24
C THR A 152 -14.57 8.85 -4.20
N GLY A 153 -15.03 9.99 -3.67
CA GLY A 153 -14.37 10.74 -2.61
C GLY A 153 -14.61 10.17 -1.20
N LYS A 154 -14.20 10.90 -0.17
CA LYS A 154 -14.33 10.49 1.24
C LYS A 154 -15.80 10.40 1.66
N ILE A 155 -16.27 9.22 2.04
CA ILE A 155 -17.69 9.00 2.41
C ILE A 155 -18.12 9.81 3.64
N ASP A 156 -17.22 10.01 4.60
CA ASP A 156 -17.49 10.81 5.80
C ASP A 156 -17.64 12.30 5.47
N GLU A 157 -16.82 12.82 4.54
CA GLU A 157 -16.94 14.19 4.03
C GLU A 157 -18.26 14.42 3.30
N PHE A 158 -18.71 13.45 2.50
CA PHE A 158 -20.01 13.52 1.80
C PHE A 158 -21.18 13.80 2.76
N TYR A 159 -21.08 13.31 3.99
CA TYR A 159 -22.06 13.50 5.05
C TYR A 159 -21.64 14.57 6.07
N ASN A 160 -20.79 15.53 5.67
CA ASN A 160 -20.29 16.64 6.49
C ASN A 160 -19.72 16.17 7.84
N TYR A 161 -19.05 15.01 7.84
CA TYR A 161 -18.42 14.41 9.02
C TYR A 161 -19.37 14.24 10.22
N ARG A 162 -20.68 14.06 9.98
CA ARG A 162 -21.72 14.06 11.04
C ARG A 162 -21.56 13.02 12.15
N PHE A 163 -20.76 11.97 11.92
CA PHE A 163 -20.43 10.96 12.93
C PHE A 163 -18.97 11.03 13.41
N GLY A 164 -18.18 11.97 12.88
CA GLY A 164 -16.73 12.09 13.06
C GLY A 164 -15.96 11.78 11.77
N LYS A 165 -14.68 12.16 11.73
CA LYS A 165 -13.75 11.92 10.63
C LYS A 165 -13.18 10.49 10.70
N LEU A 166 -13.15 9.81 9.56
CA LEU A 166 -12.42 8.55 9.39
C LEU A 166 -10.92 8.83 9.36
N GLU A 167 -10.13 7.99 10.02
CA GLU A 167 -8.68 8.17 10.10
C GLU A 167 -7.96 7.53 8.92
N TYR A 168 -6.93 8.20 8.44
CA TYR A 168 -6.07 7.68 7.40
C TYR A 168 -4.60 7.83 7.81
N ARG A 169 -3.73 7.09 7.15
CA ARG A 169 -2.32 7.46 7.03
C ARG A 169 -2.14 8.23 5.73
N THR A 170 -1.24 9.21 5.75
CA THR A 170 -0.82 9.94 4.56
C THR A 170 0.65 9.74 4.29
N LEU A 171 1.10 10.23 3.14
CA LEU A 171 2.48 10.17 2.68
C LEU A 171 2.91 11.56 2.22
N HIS A 172 4.12 11.93 2.60
CA HIS A 172 4.84 13.05 2.02
C HIS A 172 5.92 12.51 1.08
N PHE A 173 6.08 13.17 -0.07
CA PHE A 173 7.02 12.76 -1.10
C PHE A 173 8.02 13.89 -1.34
N GLU A 174 9.31 13.57 -1.21
CA GLU A 174 10.39 14.46 -1.60
C GLU A 174 11.01 13.93 -2.89
N GLU A 175 10.91 14.72 -3.96
CA GLU A 175 11.50 14.41 -5.25
C GLU A 175 12.87 15.08 -5.40
N GLU A 176 13.85 14.33 -5.90
CA GLU A 176 15.19 14.82 -6.18
C GLU A 176 15.64 14.38 -7.58
N ILE A 177 16.17 15.32 -8.36
CA ILE A 177 16.85 15.04 -9.63
C ILE A 177 18.35 14.93 -9.35
N LEU A 178 18.92 13.76 -9.63
CA LEU A 178 20.33 13.48 -9.41
C LEU A 178 21.12 13.47 -10.72
N ASN A 179 22.31 14.04 -10.69
CA ASN A 179 23.25 14.05 -11.82
C ASN A 179 24.01 12.71 -11.92
N CYS A 180 23.27 11.61 -11.99
CA CYS A 180 23.79 10.28 -12.28
C CYS A 180 22.74 9.46 -13.05
N GLU A 181 23.22 8.48 -13.81
CA GLU A 181 22.35 7.61 -14.61
C GLU A 181 21.56 6.62 -13.74
N ASN A 182 22.14 6.16 -12.64
CA ASN A 182 21.56 5.11 -11.82
C ASN A 182 21.94 5.32 -10.35
N TYR A 183 20.95 5.61 -9.52
CA TYR A 183 21.16 5.90 -8.10
C TYR A 183 21.21 4.62 -7.25
N GLN A 184 20.24 3.73 -7.41
CA GLN A 184 20.08 2.54 -6.55
C GLN A 184 19.91 1.22 -7.30
N GLY A 185 19.80 1.25 -8.63
CA GLY A 185 19.75 0.06 -9.48
C GLY A 185 18.48 -0.77 -9.34
N ASN A 186 17.44 -0.21 -8.72
CA ASN A 186 16.16 -0.87 -8.53
C ASN A 186 15.03 0.17 -8.47
N ALA A 187 13.86 -0.17 -8.99
CA ALA A 187 12.71 0.73 -8.94
C ALA A 187 12.30 1.09 -7.52
N VAL A 188 12.40 0.14 -6.57
CA VAL A 188 11.96 0.35 -5.19
C VAL A 188 12.94 -0.29 -4.21
N VAL A 189 13.48 0.53 -3.31
CA VAL A 189 14.28 0.07 -2.16
C VAL A 189 13.56 0.48 -0.88
N ASN A 190 13.12 -0.50 -0.10
CA ASN A 190 12.51 -0.29 1.21
C ASN A 190 13.60 -0.15 2.27
N TYR A 191 13.48 0.82 3.17
CA TYR A 191 14.41 1.03 4.27
C TYR A 191 13.73 0.57 5.56
N THR A 192 14.16 -0.57 6.10
CA THR A 192 13.44 -1.27 7.18
C THR A 192 13.93 -0.90 8.57
N ASP A 193 15.05 -0.17 8.68
CA ASP A 193 15.53 0.37 9.95
C ASP A 193 14.66 1.55 10.42
N ALA A 194 14.34 1.58 11.71
CA ALA A 194 13.51 2.60 12.33
C ALA A 194 14.19 3.98 12.38
N GLU A 195 15.53 4.01 12.40
CA GLU A 195 16.32 5.25 12.43
C GLU A 195 16.33 6.01 11.09
N VAL A 196 15.90 5.35 10.00
CA VAL A 196 15.79 5.99 8.67
C VAL A 196 14.40 6.60 8.53
N PRO A 197 14.25 7.92 8.32
CA PRO A 197 12.95 8.60 8.41
C PRO A 197 11.97 8.23 7.30
N TYR A 198 12.45 7.95 6.08
CA TYR A 198 11.62 7.50 4.96
C TYR A 198 11.43 5.97 4.98
N THR A 199 10.32 5.49 4.42
CA THR A 199 10.01 4.06 4.28
C THR A 199 10.65 3.46 3.04
N ARG A 200 10.72 4.20 1.95
CA ARG A 200 11.29 3.74 0.68
C ARG A 200 11.84 4.87 -0.17
N ILE A 201 12.75 4.50 -1.07
CA ILE A 201 13.16 5.32 -2.21
C ILE A 201 12.69 4.65 -3.49
N VAL A 202 12.01 5.42 -4.34
CA VAL A 202 11.58 5.02 -5.67
C VAL A 202 12.49 5.67 -6.70
N GLU A 203 13.10 4.89 -7.59
CA GLU A 203 13.86 5.40 -8.73
C GLU A 203 13.08 5.10 -10.02
N HIS A 204 12.36 6.12 -10.51
CA HIS A 204 11.23 5.95 -11.44
C HIS A 204 11.60 5.31 -12.78
N LYS A 205 12.80 5.61 -13.29
CA LYS A 205 13.24 5.12 -14.61
C LYS A 205 13.26 3.59 -14.73
N HIS A 206 13.41 2.87 -13.62
CA HIS A 206 13.45 1.41 -13.63
C HIS A 206 12.07 0.77 -13.86
N PHE A 207 10.97 1.52 -13.80
CA PHE A 207 9.63 1.01 -14.14
C PHE A 207 9.42 0.82 -15.64
N GLU A 208 10.07 1.64 -16.47
CA GLU A 208 9.97 1.59 -17.93
C GLU A 208 11.35 1.45 -18.61
N PHE A 209 12.36 0.99 -17.86
CA PHE A 209 13.72 0.75 -18.36
C PHE A 209 14.37 1.96 -19.06
N GLY A 210 14.18 3.17 -18.49
CA GLY A 210 14.70 4.42 -19.02
C GLY A 210 16.23 4.49 -19.05
N THR A 211 16.78 5.18 -20.06
CA THR A 211 18.23 5.30 -20.35
C THR A 211 18.76 6.73 -20.21
N GLN A 212 18.05 7.60 -19.49
CA GLN A 212 18.41 9.02 -19.35
C GLN A 212 19.69 9.20 -18.51
N GLU A 213 20.51 10.20 -18.86
CA GLU A 213 21.78 10.55 -18.17
C GLU A 213 21.60 10.95 -16.70
N LYS A 214 20.43 11.50 -16.35
CA LYS A 214 20.03 11.87 -14.99
C LYS A 214 18.93 10.96 -14.50
N THR A 215 18.77 10.85 -13.19
CA THR A 215 17.72 10.04 -12.57
C THR A 215 16.87 10.88 -11.63
N VAL A 216 15.60 10.50 -11.51
CA VAL A 216 14.65 11.10 -10.58
C VAL A 216 14.35 10.06 -9.50
N ILE A 217 14.56 10.45 -8.25
CA ILE A 217 14.20 9.64 -7.11
C ILE A 217 13.11 10.32 -6.29
N THR A 218 12.29 9.52 -5.64
CA THR A 218 11.33 10.00 -4.64
C THR A 218 11.55 9.28 -3.32
N LYS A 219 11.75 10.03 -2.25
CA LYS A 219 11.71 9.53 -0.86
C LYS A 219 10.28 9.62 -0.34
N GLU A 220 9.79 8.54 0.24
CA GLU A 220 8.44 8.47 0.82
C GLU A 220 8.50 8.53 2.35
N TYR A 221 7.81 9.49 2.94
CA TYR A 221 7.73 9.69 4.39
C TYR A 221 6.29 9.46 4.86
N PRO A 222 6.04 8.46 5.71
CA PRO A 222 4.71 8.23 6.25
C PRO A 222 4.41 9.21 7.39
N SER A 223 3.17 9.69 7.45
CA SER A 223 2.70 10.49 8.59
C SER A 223 1.25 10.19 8.93
N GLU A 224 0.84 10.60 10.13
CA GLU A 224 -0.59 10.68 10.46
C GLU A 224 -1.28 11.63 9.48
N TRP A 225 -2.48 11.27 9.06
CA TRP A 225 -3.29 12.15 8.22
C TRP A 225 -3.72 13.37 9.03
N ASN A 226 -3.60 14.54 8.41
CA ASN A 226 -4.14 15.78 8.92
C ASN A 226 -5.09 16.38 7.88
N GLU A 227 -5.93 17.31 8.31
CA GLU A 227 -6.82 18.05 7.42
C GLU A 227 -6.01 18.74 6.31
N GLY A 228 -6.47 18.58 5.06
CA GLY A 228 -5.75 19.04 3.87
C GLY A 228 -4.69 18.09 3.32
N SER A 229 -4.36 16.99 4.01
CA SER A 229 -3.49 15.94 3.47
C SER A 229 -4.27 14.91 2.64
N GLU A 230 -3.59 14.27 1.71
CA GLU A 230 -4.18 13.20 0.88
C GLU A 230 -4.39 11.91 1.71
N PRO A 231 -5.60 11.31 1.73
CA PRO A 231 -5.86 10.08 2.45
C PRO A 231 -5.37 8.85 1.67
N TYR A 232 -4.19 8.30 2.02
CA TYR A 232 -3.59 7.16 1.29
C TYR A 232 -4.05 5.79 1.81
N TYR A 233 -3.94 5.54 3.12
CA TYR A 233 -4.25 4.23 3.71
C TYR A 233 -5.32 4.35 4.79
N PRO A 234 -6.45 3.63 4.71
CA PRO A 234 -7.45 3.62 5.78
C PRO A 234 -6.89 2.95 7.04
N VAL A 235 -7.16 3.53 8.20
CA VAL A 235 -6.82 2.94 9.50
C VAL A 235 -7.91 1.93 9.88
N ASN A 236 -7.59 0.64 9.73
CA ASN A 236 -8.54 -0.45 9.96
C ASN A 236 -8.55 -0.91 11.43
N ASP A 237 -9.06 -0.09 12.33
CA ASP A 237 -9.30 -0.45 13.74
C ASP A 237 -10.81 -0.51 14.07
N GLU A 238 -11.14 -0.95 15.28
CA GLU A 238 -12.54 -1.10 15.71
C GLU A 238 -13.31 0.23 15.67
N ARG A 239 -12.67 1.34 16.05
CA ARG A 239 -13.24 2.69 16.08
C ARG A 239 -13.65 3.12 14.68
N ASN A 240 -12.71 3.08 13.73
CA ASN A 240 -12.92 3.51 12.35
C ASN A 240 -13.85 2.56 11.60
N ASN A 241 -13.76 1.25 11.83
CA ASN A 241 -14.69 0.27 11.25
C ASN A 241 -16.13 0.54 11.70
N SER A 242 -16.35 0.77 13.00
CA SER A 242 -17.68 1.08 13.55
C SER A 242 -18.22 2.42 13.02
N LEU A 243 -17.35 3.41 12.86
CA LEU A 243 -17.69 4.71 12.28
C LEU A 243 -18.08 4.58 10.80
N TYR A 244 -17.29 3.85 10.01
CA TYR A 244 -17.58 3.60 8.59
C TYR A 244 -18.91 2.88 8.41
N GLN A 245 -19.27 1.91 9.26
CA GLN A 245 -20.57 1.25 9.16
C GLN A 245 -21.75 2.22 9.28
N LYS A 246 -21.64 3.27 10.11
CA LYS A 246 -22.69 4.29 10.22
C LYS A 246 -22.86 5.07 8.92
N TYR A 247 -21.75 5.45 8.28
CA TYR A 247 -21.78 6.12 6.98
C TYR A 247 -22.29 5.21 5.87
N LYS A 248 -21.84 3.94 5.85
CA LYS A 248 -22.29 2.94 4.89
C LYS A 248 -23.81 2.72 4.94
N LEU A 249 -24.40 2.75 6.14
CA LEU A 249 -25.86 2.67 6.30
C LEU A 249 -26.62 3.87 5.73
N LEU A 250 -26.02 5.07 5.74
CA LEU A 250 -26.60 6.24 5.07
C LEU A 250 -26.44 6.13 3.55
N ALA A 251 -25.25 5.78 3.09
CA ALA A 251 -24.95 5.57 1.67
C ALA A 251 -25.89 4.55 1.03
N GLY A 252 -26.23 3.46 1.74
CA GLY A 252 -27.17 2.45 1.25
C GLY A 252 -28.63 2.91 1.15
N ARG A 253 -28.96 4.13 1.59
CA ARG A 253 -30.29 4.74 1.44
C ARG A 253 -30.33 5.78 0.32
N GLU A 254 -29.19 6.14 -0.27
CA GLU A 254 -29.17 7.07 -1.39
C GLU A 254 -29.69 6.36 -2.63
N GLU A 255 -30.75 6.89 -3.22
CA GLU A 255 -31.33 6.32 -4.44
C GLU A 255 -30.52 6.73 -5.67
N ASN A 256 -29.97 7.94 -5.67
CA ASN A 256 -29.31 8.54 -6.83
C ASN A 256 -27.79 8.67 -6.70
N VAL A 257 -27.20 8.18 -5.61
CA VAL A 257 -25.75 8.25 -5.38
C VAL A 257 -25.19 6.85 -5.18
N ILE A 258 -24.19 6.51 -5.99
CA ILE A 258 -23.43 5.27 -5.90
C ILE A 258 -22.07 5.61 -5.28
N PHE A 259 -21.75 4.98 -4.16
CA PHE A 259 -20.44 5.12 -3.53
C PHE A 259 -19.50 4.01 -3.98
N GLY A 260 -18.27 4.38 -4.34
CA GLY A 260 -17.27 3.43 -4.79
C GLY A 260 -15.84 3.89 -4.56
N GLY A 261 -14.89 3.03 -4.93
CA GLY A 261 -13.47 3.35 -4.82
C GLY A 261 -12.92 3.32 -3.40
N ARG A 262 -11.61 3.59 -3.29
CA ARG A 262 -10.85 3.50 -2.03
C ARG A 262 -11.46 4.34 -0.90
N LEU A 263 -11.88 5.57 -1.22
CA LEU A 263 -12.33 6.55 -0.23
C LEU A 263 -13.83 6.42 0.07
N GLY A 264 -14.66 6.17 -0.96
CA GLY A 264 -16.09 5.97 -0.78
C GLY A 264 -16.41 4.71 0.01
N GLU A 265 -15.54 3.71 -0.06
CA GLU A 265 -15.71 2.43 0.64
C GLU A 265 -14.79 2.25 1.85
N TYR A 266 -13.99 3.26 2.18
CA TYR A 266 -13.01 3.24 3.26
C TYR A 266 -12.17 1.94 3.26
N LYS A 267 -11.61 1.59 2.09
CA LYS A 267 -10.97 0.30 1.88
C LYS A 267 -9.76 0.40 0.98
N TYR A 268 -8.68 -0.26 1.36
CA TYR A 268 -7.49 -0.36 0.54
C TYR A 268 -7.72 -1.33 -0.63
N TYR A 269 -7.59 -0.84 -1.86
CA TYR A 269 -7.76 -1.59 -3.10
C TYR A 269 -6.49 -1.49 -3.95
N ASP A 270 -6.06 -2.64 -4.48
CA ASP A 270 -5.16 -2.66 -5.63
C ASP A 270 -5.94 -2.30 -6.90
N MET A 271 -5.24 -1.81 -7.93
CA MET A 271 -5.87 -1.27 -9.15
C MET A 271 -6.73 -2.29 -9.89
N ASP A 272 -6.26 -3.54 -10.02
CA ASP A 272 -7.02 -4.62 -10.68
C ASP A 272 -8.32 -4.94 -9.92
N LYS A 273 -8.28 -4.95 -8.59
CA LYS A 273 -9.44 -5.27 -7.74
C LYS A 273 -10.54 -4.22 -7.81
N ILE A 274 -10.19 -2.94 -7.94
CA ILE A 274 -11.21 -1.92 -8.11
C ILE A 274 -11.79 -1.94 -9.52
N VAL A 275 -10.98 -2.22 -10.56
CA VAL A 275 -11.45 -2.36 -11.94
C VAL A 275 -12.40 -3.56 -12.07
N GLU A 276 -12.00 -4.73 -11.59
CA GLU A 276 -12.82 -5.96 -11.56
C GLU A 276 -14.18 -5.68 -10.90
N LYS A 277 -14.14 -5.08 -9.70
CA LYS A 277 -15.35 -4.74 -8.95
C LYS A 277 -16.31 -3.82 -9.73
N ILE A 278 -15.80 -2.83 -10.44
CA ILE A 278 -16.63 -1.88 -11.20
C ILE A 278 -17.23 -2.57 -12.43
N LEU A 279 -16.47 -3.43 -13.10
CA LEU A 279 -16.98 -4.19 -14.26
C LEU A 279 -18.08 -5.19 -13.89
N GLU A 280 -18.08 -5.69 -12.66
CA GLU A 280 -19.14 -6.56 -12.13
C GLU A 280 -20.32 -5.81 -11.52
N TYR A 281 -20.22 -4.48 -11.38
CA TYR A 281 -21.26 -3.68 -10.75
C TYR A 281 -22.55 -3.73 -11.57
N LYS A 282 -23.67 -3.99 -10.89
CA LYS A 282 -25.00 -4.00 -11.49
C LYS A 282 -25.77 -2.80 -10.96
N LEU A 283 -26.21 -1.93 -11.88
CA LEU A 283 -27.09 -0.79 -11.62
C LEU A 283 -28.48 -1.25 -11.13
#